data_AF-A0A1I5UXP1-F1
#
_entry.id   AF-A0A1I5UXP1-F1
#
_cell.length_a   1.000
_cell.length_b   1.000
_cell.length_c   1.000
_cell.angle_alpha   90.00
_cell.angle_beta   90.00
_cell.angle_gamma   90.00
#
_symmetry.space_group_name_H-M   'P 1'
#
loop_
_entity.id
_entity.type
_entity.pdbx_description
1 polymer ?
#
loop_
_entity_poly.entity_id
_entity_poly.type
_entity_poly.pdbx_seq_one_letter_code
_entity_poly.pdbx_strand_id
1 'polypeptide(L)'
;MKYLEILFQEYLNDKYGQDDGQIYIEDYGFYCNDILALDKEAYKQAFEDWKNNRKSDLIEKAKNMLQKFNIESRFEALKKQYKNGRLNLFLGAGISIPQ
;
A
#
# COMPACT_ATOMS: atom_id res chain seq x y z
N MET A 1 6.39 -1.59 10.11
CA MET A 1 5.84 -2.81 9.49
C MET A 1 4.36 -3.01 9.80
N LYS A 2 3.93 -2.81 11.05
CA LYS A 2 2.51 -2.91 11.49
C LYS A 2 1.47 -2.23 10.58
N TYR A 3 1.77 -1.05 10.01
CA TYR A 3 0.86 -0.38 9.07
C TYR A 3 0.62 -1.18 7.77
N LEU A 4 1.67 -1.78 7.20
CA LEU A 4 1.53 -2.58 5.98
C LEU A 4 0.72 -3.86 6.24
N GLU A 5 0.86 -4.44 7.43
CA GLU A 5 0.07 -5.60 7.86
C GLU A 5 -1.42 -5.23 7.94
N ILE A 6 -1.77 -4.07 8.50
CA ILE A 6 -3.16 -3.58 8.54
C ILE A 6 -3.72 -3.42 7.12
N LEU A 7 -2.97 -2.73 6.25
CA LEU A 7 -3.37 -2.56 4.84
C LEU A 7 -3.51 -3.90 4.10
N PHE A 8 -2.72 -4.90 4.47
CA PHE A 8 -2.82 -6.23 3.88
C PHE A 8 -4.09 -6.95 4.36
N GLN A 9 -4.44 -6.82 5.64
CA GLN A 9 -5.70 -7.36 6.17
C GLN A 9 -6.90 -6.74 5.48
N GLU A 10 -6.92 -5.40 5.36
CA GLU A 10 -7.95 -4.68 4.60
C GLU A 10 -8.02 -5.18 3.16
N TYR A 11 -6.87 -5.30 2.48
CA TYR A 11 -6.81 -5.83 1.12
C TYR A 11 -7.41 -7.24 0.99
N LEU A 12 -7.12 -8.14 1.94
CA LEU A 12 -7.64 -9.49 1.92
C LEU A 12 -9.16 -9.49 2.12
N ASN A 13 -9.65 -8.71 3.07
CA ASN A 13 -11.08 -8.62 3.36
C ASN A 13 -11.85 -7.99 2.19
N ASP A 14 -11.32 -6.92 1.58
CA ASP A 14 -11.92 -6.28 0.40
C ASP A 14 -11.93 -7.20 -0.84
N LYS A 15 -10.90 -8.05 -0.98
CA LYS A 15 -10.72 -8.88 -2.18
C LYS A 15 -11.46 -10.21 -2.10
N TYR A 16 -11.48 -10.83 -0.93
CA TYR A 16 -11.97 -12.19 -0.74
C TYR A 16 -13.18 -12.28 0.19
N GLY A 17 -13.39 -11.28 1.04
CA GLY A 17 -14.59 -11.17 1.86
C GLY A 17 -15.81 -10.78 1.04
N GLN A 18 -16.98 -11.01 1.62
CA GLN A 18 -18.25 -10.48 1.12
C GLN A 18 -18.43 -9.02 1.59
N ASP A 19 -19.66 -8.50 1.55
CA ASP A 19 -19.98 -7.10 1.86
C ASP A 19 -19.56 -6.66 3.29
N ASP A 20 -19.40 -7.61 4.22
CA ASP A 20 -18.96 -7.38 5.60
C ASP A 20 -17.47 -7.68 5.83
N GLY A 21 -16.73 -8.01 4.78
CA GLY A 21 -15.30 -8.37 4.82
C GLY A 21 -15.01 -9.79 5.34
N GLN A 22 -16.04 -10.63 5.51
CA GLN A 22 -15.89 -12.02 5.94
C GLN A 22 -16.06 -13.02 4.79
N ILE A 23 -15.37 -14.16 4.91
CA ILE A 23 -15.60 -15.34 4.10
C ILE A 23 -16.55 -16.26 4.88
N TYR A 24 -17.59 -16.73 4.22
CA TYR A 24 -18.56 -17.66 4.81
C TYR A 24 -18.31 -19.09 4.34
N ILE A 25 -18.25 -20.02 5.28
CA ILE A 25 -18.22 -21.46 5.05
C ILE A 25 -19.43 -22.04 5.78
N GLU A 26 -20.43 -22.51 5.02
CA GLU A 26 -21.77 -22.77 5.54
C GLU A 26 -22.31 -21.52 6.27
N ASP A 27 -22.82 -21.66 7.49
CA ASP A 27 -23.35 -20.57 8.32
C ASP A 27 -22.28 -19.86 9.18
N TYR A 28 -20.99 -20.15 8.96
CA TYR A 28 -19.89 -19.60 9.76
C TYR A 28 -19.07 -18.58 8.97
N GLY A 29 -18.97 -17.35 9.51
CA GLY A 29 -18.14 -16.28 8.97
C GLY A 29 -16.74 -16.24 9.56
N PHE A 30 -15.74 -15.96 8.73
CA PHE A 30 -14.33 -15.89 9.08
C PHE A 30 -13.68 -14.67 8.44
N TYR A 31 -12.80 -13.99 9.17
CA TYR A 31 -11.92 -13.01 8.53
C TYR A 31 -10.74 -13.70 7.85
N CYS A 32 -10.31 -13.13 6.72
CA CYS A 32 -9.24 -13.72 5.92
C CYS A 32 -7.93 -13.84 6.72
N ASN A 33 -7.65 -12.88 7.58
CA ASN A 33 -6.45 -12.88 8.43
C ASN A 33 -6.47 -14.03 9.45
N ASP A 34 -7.64 -14.40 9.95
CA ASP A 34 -7.77 -15.46 10.97
C ASP A 34 -7.48 -16.83 10.33
N ILE A 35 -7.95 -17.03 9.10
CA ILE A 35 -7.64 -18.22 8.30
C ILE A 35 -6.15 -18.25 7.96
N LEU A 36 -5.62 -17.14 7.43
CA LEU A 36 -4.22 -17.08 6.98
C LEU A 36 -3.24 -17.20 8.16
N ALA A 37 -3.63 -16.79 9.37
CA ALA A 37 -2.82 -16.91 10.57
C ALA A 37 -2.64 -18.37 11.06
N LEU A 38 -3.45 -19.31 10.57
CA LEU A 38 -3.30 -20.74 10.89
C LEU A 38 -2.00 -21.33 10.34
N ASP A 39 -1.47 -20.76 9.25
CA ASP A 39 -0.16 -21.11 8.70
C ASP A 39 0.71 -19.85 8.58
N LYS A 40 1.66 -19.73 9.50
CA LYS A 40 2.56 -18.56 9.60
C LYS A 40 3.47 -18.41 8.38
N GLU A 41 3.92 -19.51 7.78
CA GLU A 41 4.81 -19.43 6.61
C GLU A 41 4.01 -19.03 5.37
N ALA A 42 2.81 -19.59 5.20
CA ALA A 42 1.89 -19.16 4.15
C ALA A 42 1.51 -17.68 4.28
N TYR A 43 1.21 -17.20 5.50
CA TYR A 43 0.95 -15.78 5.76
C TYR A 43 2.13 -14.91 5.32
N LYS A 44 3.34 -15.27 5.76
CA LYS A 44 4.55 -14.50 5.48
C LYS A 44 4.83 -14.43 3.99
N GLN A 45 4.68 -15.54 3.26
CA GLN A 45 4.87 -15.58 1.82
C GLN A 45 3.84 -14.70 1.11
N ALA A 46 2.55 -14.86 1.43
CA ALA A 46 1.49 -14.07 0.83
C ALA A 46 1.65 -12.57 1.09
N PHE A 47 2.08 -12.20 2.30
CA PHE A 47 2.35 -10.81 2.67
C PHE A 47 3.51 -10.20 1.87
N GLU A 48 4.60 -10.95 1.70
CA GLU A 48 5.75 -10.50 0.90
C GLU A 48 5.39 -10.33 -0.57
N ASP A 49 4.64 -11.28 -1.14
CA ASP A 49 4.16 -11.21 -2.52
C ASP A 49 3.24 -10.01 -2.73
N TRP A 50 2.28 -9.81 -1.82
CA TRP A 50 1.40 -8.65 -1.85
C TRP A 50 2.19 -7.33 -1.74
N LYS A 51 3.18 -7.25 -0.85
CA LYS A 51 4.01 -6.05 -0.68
C LYS A 51 4.77 -5.71 -1.97
N ASN A 52 5.30 -6.71 -2.65
CA ASN A 52 6.01 -6.54 -3.92
C ASN A 52 5.07 -6.06 -5.04
N ASN A 53 3.87 -6.66 -5.14
CA ASN A 53 2.86 -6.25 -6.11
C ASN A 53 2.39 -4.82 -5.84
N ARG A 54 2.01 -4.50 -4.59
CA ARG A 54 1.60 -3.16 -4.19
C ARG A 54 2.66 -2.11 -4.52
N LYS A 55 3.94 -2.41 -4.31
CA LYS A 55 5.03 -1.50 -4.66
C LYS A 55 5.07 -1.23 -6.16
N SER A 56 4.96 -2.28 -6.98
CA SER A 56 4.94 -2.15 -8.45
C SER A 56 3.75 -1.30 -8.91
N ASP A 57 2.56 -1.56 -8.39
CA ASP A 57 1.33 -0.81 -8.71
C ASP A 57 1.45 0.67 -8.34
N LEU A 58 2.02 0.98 -7.17
CA LEU A 58 2.22 2.36 -6.73
C LEU A 58 3.22 3.10 -7.62
N ILE A 59 4.28 2.43 -8.07
CA ILE A 59 5.24 3.01 -9.01
C ILE A 59 4.56 3.30 -10.35
N GLU A 60 3.75 2.36 -10.84
CA GLU A 60 3.01 2.54 -12.09
C GLU A 60 2.00 3.69 -11.98
N LYS A 61 1.21 3.73 -10.90
CA LYS A 61 0.29 4.85 -10.61
C LYS A 61 1.04 6.18 -10.55
N ALA A 62 2.21 6.23 -9.91
CA ALA A 62 3.03 7.43 -9.86
C ALA A 62 3.48 7.87 -11.27
N LYS A 63 3.98 6.94 -12.10
CA LYS A 63 4.34 7.23 -13.49
C LYS A 63 3.16 7.77 -14.29
N ASN A 64 1.99 7.13 -14.15
CA ASN A 64 0.76 7.56 -14.83
C ASN A 64 0.34 8.97 -14.39
N MET A 65 0.47 9.32 -13.11
CA MET A 65 0.23 10.69 -12.64
C MET A 65 1.24 11.69 -13.21
N LEU A 66 2.53 11.37 -13.18
CA LEU A 66 3.57 12.25 -13.72
C LEU A 66 3.33 12.57 -15.20
N GLN A 67 2.94 11.54 -15.98
CA GLN A 67 2.59 11.67 -17.38
C GLN A 67 1.31 12.48 -17.57
N LYS A 68 0.23 12.16 -16.84
CA LYS A 68 -1.08 12.85 -16.92
C LYS A 68 -0.96 14.35 -16.72
N PHE A 69 -0.11 14.79 -15.81
CA PHE A 69 0.09 16.21 -15.50
C PHE A 69 1.32 16.82 -16.20
N ASN A 70 2.05 16.06 -17.01
CA ASN A 70 3.27 16.47 -17.70
C ASN A 70 4.32 17.10 -16.76
N ILE A 71 4.52 16.48 -15.59
CA ILE A 71 5.42 16.97 -14.52
C ILE A 71 6.65 16.09 -14.30
N GLU A 72 6.88 15.11 -15.17
CA GLU A 72 7.99 14.14 -15.03
C GLU A 72 9.36 14.81 -14.94
N SER A 73 9.64 15.80 -15.81
CA SER A 73 10.90 16.55 -15.81
C SER A 73 11.13 17.32 -14.51
N ARG A 74 10.06 17.94 -13.97
CA ARG A 74 10.10 18.65 -12.68
C ARG A 74 10.34 17.68 -11.53
N PHE A 75 9.69 16.53 -11.54
CA PHE A 75 9.87 15.49 -10.53
C PHE A 75 11.30 14.95 -10.52
N GLU A 76 11.89 14.65 -11.69
CA GLU A 76 13.28 14.19 -11.77
C GLU A 76 14.28 15.28 -11.35
N ALA A 77 14.02 16.56 -11.68
CA ALA A 77 14.81 17.67 -11.17
C ALA A 77 14.79 17.73 -9.63
N LEU A 78 13.60 17.61 -9.01
CA LEU A 78 13.44 17.58 -7.56
C LEU A 78 14.19 16.39 -6.92
N LYS A 79 14.04 15.20 -7.50
CA LYS A 79 14.72 13.99 -7.05
C LYS A 79 16.24 14.13 -7.09
N LYS A 80 16.77 14.80 -8.12
CA LYS A 80 18.21 15.13 -8.22
C LYS A 80 18.65 16.10 -7.13
N GLN A 81 17.88 17.16 -6.86
CA GLN A 81 18.20 18.11 -5.79
C GLN A 81 18.17 17.45 -4.40
N TYR A 82 17.18 16.58 -4.15
CA TYR A 82 17.09 15.78 -2.93
C TYR A 82 18.33 14.89 -2.73
N LYS A 83 18.72 14.12 -3.76
CA LYS A 83 19.92 13.25 -3.71
C LYS A 83 21.21 14.02 -3.45
N ASN A 84 21.28 15.27 -3.91
CA ASN A 84 22.46 16.13 -3.73
C ASN A 84 22.47 16.89 -2.40
N GLY A 85 21.49 16.64 -1.51
CA GLY A 85 21.38 17.34 -0.23
C GLY A 85 21.05 18.83 -0.35
N ARG A 86 20.51 19.27 -1.50
CA ARG A 86 20.22 20.69 -1.81
C ARG A 86 18.75 21.07 -1.59
N LEU A 87 17.99 20.22 -0.93
CA LEU A 87 16.57 20.43 -0.68
C LEU A 87 16.36 20.93 0.75
N ASN A 88 15.96 22.19 0.89
CA ASN A 88 15.46 22.72 2.16
C ASN A 88 13.96 22.47 2.24
N LEU A 89 13.53 21.61 3.16
CA LEU A 89 12.13 21.28 3.36
C LEU A 89 11.49 22.32 4.28
N PHE A 90 10.41 22.94 3.81
CA PHE A 90 9.53 23.74 4.65
C PHE A 90 8.28 22.91 4.95
N LEU A 91 8.16 22.46 6.20
CA LEU A 91 7.01 21.69 6.67
C LEU A 91 6.02 22.64 7.35
N GLY A 92 4.80 22.72 6.81
CA GLY A 92 3.70 23.49 7.40
C GLY A 92 2.60 22.58 7.96
N ALA A 93 1.64 23.18 8.67
CA ALA A 93 0.53 22.47 9.31
C ALA A 93 -0.37 21.65 8.36
N GLY A 94 -0.33 21.92 7.05
CA GLY A 94 -1.06 21.13 6.05
C GLY A 94 -0.53 19.70 5.85
N ILE A 95 0.69 19.39 6.31
CA ILE A 95 1.29 18.05 6.18
C ILE A 95 0.91 17.14 7.37
N SER A 96 0.46 17.71 8.50
CA SER A 96 0.08 16.94 9.69
C SER A 96 -1.35 16.40 9.66
N ILE A 97 -2.13 16.73 8.64
CA ILE A 97 -3.49 16.19 8.45
C ILE A 97 -3.35 14.97 7.54
N PRO A 98 -3.49 13.73 8.07
CA PRO A 98 -3.55 12.56 7.20
C PRO A 98 -4.77 12.69 6.29
N GLN A 99 -4.55 12.59 4.98
CA GLN A 99 -5.62 12.48 3.97
C GLN A 99 -6.14 11.06 3.89
#